data_AF-A0A497KSA2-F1
#
_entry.id   AF-A0A497KSA2-F1
#
_cell.length_a   1.000
_cell.length_b   1.000
_cell.length_c   1.000
_cell.angle_alpha   90.00
_cell.angle_beta   90.00
_cell.angle_gamma   90.00
#
_symmetry.space_group_name_H-M   'P 1'
#
loop_
_entity.id
_entity.type
_entity.pdbx_description
1 polymer ?
#
loop_
_entity_poly.entity_id
_entity_poly.type
_entity_poly.pdbx_seq_one_letter_code
_entity_poly.pdbx_strand_id
1 'polypeptide(L)'
;MLVHNQMENFKEKFFSFLDPIVASILDKALDEKEISMKEALELFKTKSIDFQALVLVADWLRKRRVGDVVTYVCNRNINFTNVCYTGCGFCAFSRKMEDKEAYLLKPEEVGLKAEEAYLQGATEVCIQGGLHPEVDVYYYEELVKTVKKKAPKIHVHAFSPMEIVYGSRKVGLTVEEALKRLKEAGLGSLPGTSAEILVEEVRKEICPGKITVREWIETVKTAHKLGIHTTSTIMYGHVEKLEHWVI
;
A
#
# COMPACT_ATOMS: atom_id res chain seq x y z
N MET A 1 -31.09 -21.82 22.02
CA MET A 1 -32.34 -21.21 21.50
C MET A 1 -32.63 -19.84 22.13
N LEU A 2 -32.64 -19.69 23.46
CA LEU A 2 -32.93 -18.40 24.13
C LEU A 2 -31.90 -17.28 23.85
N VAL A 3 -30.61 -17.59 23.80
CA VAL A 3 -29.53 -16.58 23.58
C VAL A 3 -29.52 -16.04 22.14
N HIS A 4 -29.83 -16.90 21.16
CA HIS A 4 -29.91 -16.50 19.74
C HIS A 4 -31.07 -15.53 19.51
N ASN A 5 -32.22 -15.79 20.14
CA ASN A 5 -33.42 -14.97 20.05
C ASN A 5 -33.28 -13.59 20.73
N GLN A 6 -32.44 -13.49 21.77
CA GLN A 6 -32.12 -12.21 22.42
C GLN A 6 -31.18 -11.34 21.58
N MET A 7 -30.24 -11.96 20.85
CA MET A 7 -29.29 -11.26 20.00
C MET A 7 -29.95 -10.71 18.73
N GLU A 8 -30.87 -11.47 18.11
CA GLU A 8 -31.69 -11.00 16.99
C GLU A 8 -32.60 -9.83 17.41
N ASN A 9 -33.30 -9.95 18.54
CA ASN A 9 -34.13 -8.84 19.05
C ASN A 9 -33.31 -7.58 19.39
N PHE A 10 -32.08 -7.74 19.92
CA PHE A 10 -31.19 -6.61 20.17
C PHE A 10 -30.74 -5.97 18.85
N LYS A 11 -30.40 -6.78 17.85
CA LYS A 11 -30.02 -6.33 16.51
C LYS A 11 -31.15 -5.53 15.86
N GLU A 12 -32.37 -6.07 15.83
CA GLU A 12 -33.55 -5.38 15.29
C GLU A 12 -33.79 -4.04 15.99
N LYS A 13 -33.74 -4.04 17.33
CA LYS A 13 -33.97 -2.82 18.11
C LYS A 13 -32.85 -1.79 17.91
N PHE A 14 -31.59 -2.22 17.87
CA PHE A 14 -30.46 -1.34 17.66
C PHE A 14 -30.50 -0.70 16.26
N PHE A 15 -30.79 -1.50 15.23
CA PHE A 15 -30.88 -1.03 13.85
C PHE A 15 -32.06 -0.08 13.63
N SER A 16 -33.14 -0.19 14.41
CA SER A 16 -34.28 0.73 14.34
C SER A 16 -33.97 2.19 14.71
N PHE A 17 -32.83 2.44 15.37
CA PHE A 17 -32.38 3.79 15.73
C PHE A 17 -31.44 4.42 14.69
N LEU A 18 -31.06 3.67 13.66
CA LEU A 18 -30.14 4.12 12.62
C LEU A 18 -30.92 4.72 11.44
N ASP A 19 -30.23 5.50 10.61
CA ASP A 19 -30.77 5.86 9.30
C ASP A 19 -31.10 4.58 8.49
N PRO A 20 -32.27 4.47 7.84
CA PRO A 20 -32.68 3.25 7.16
C PRO A 20 -31.74 2.79 6.04
N ILE A 21 -31.08 3.72 5.35
CA ILE A 21 -30.10 3.39 4.30
C ILE A 21 -28.85 2.81 4.96
N VAL A 22 -28.34 3.46 6.02
CA VAL A 22 -27.18 2.96 6.77
C VAL A 22 -27.47 1.58 7.37
N ALA A 23 -28.62 1.42 8.02
CA ALA A 23 -29.05 0.15 8.60
C ALA A 23 -29.06 -0.98 7.57
N SER A 24 -29.64 -0.73 6.38
CA SER A 24 -29.69 -1.72 5.30
C SER A 24 -28.30 -2.11 4.79
N ILE A 25 -27.37 -1.15 4.69
CA ILE A 25 -26.00 -1.41 4.22
C ILE A 25 -25.23 -2.23 5.27
N LEU A 26 -25.34 -1.86 6.55
CA LEU A 26 -24.68 -2.57 7.64
C LEU A 26 -25.20 -4.00 7.78
N ASP A 27 -26.50 -4.23 7.63
CA ASP A 27 -27.09 -5.56 7.68
C ASP A 27 -26.59 -6.45 6.52
N LYS A 28 -26.55 -5.89 5.31
CA LYS A 28 -25.95 -6.53 4.14
C LYS A 28 -24.47 -6.91 4.38
N ALA A 29 -23.69 -6.04 5.02
CA ALA A 29 -22.30 -6.31 5.33
C ALA A 29 -22.14 -7.43 6.39
N LEU A 30 -23.02 -7.48 7.40
CA LEU A 30 -23.05 -8.55 8.40
C LEU A 30 -23.30 -9.93 7.77
N ASP A 31 -24.10 -9.97 6.71
CA ASP A 31 -24.35 -11.14 5.86
C ASP A 31 -23.17 -11.53 4.94
N GLU A 32 -22.01 -10.87 5.05
CA GLU A 32 -20.83 -11.07 4.18
C GLU A 32 -21.06 -10.76 2.70
N LYS A 33 -22.10 -9.99 2.39
CA LYS A 33 -22.36 -9.53 1.02
C LYS A 33 -21.54 -8.28 0.73
N GLU A 34 -20.99 -8.21 -0.48
CA GLU A 34 -20.20 -7.06 -0.93
C GLU A 34 -21.07 -5.80 -1.04
N ILE A 35 -20.60 -4.71 -0.44
CA ILE A 35 -21.21 -3.39 -0.58
C ILE A 35 -20.70 -2.72 -1.86
N SER A 36 -21.60 -2.00 -2.53
CA SER A 36 -21.28 -1.22 -3.73
C SER A 36 -20.58 0.09 -3.36
N MET A 37 -19.92 0.71 -4.35
CA MET A 37 -19.28 2.02 -4.19
C MET A 37 -20.25 3.10 -3.69
N LYS A 38 -21.52 3.05 -4.14
CA LYS A 38 -22.57 3.99 -3.69
C LYS A 38 -22.91 3.78 -2.21
N GLU A 39 -23.04 2.53 -1.79
CA GLU A 39 -23.29 2.19 -0.39
C GLU A 39 -22.11 2.60 0.50
N ALA A 40 -20.87 2.34 0.06
CA ALA A 40 -19.67 2.78 0.76
C ALA A 40 -19.59 4.31 0.91
N LEU A 41 -19.97 5.05 -0.14
CA LEU A 41 -20.03 6.51 -0.10
C LEU A 41 -21.04 7.03 0.94
N GLU A 42 -22.19 6.37 1.09
CA GLU A 42 -23.14 6.72 2.16
C GLU A 42 -22.55 6.44 3.55
N LEU A 43 -21.83 5.33 3.73
CA LEU A 43 -21.15 5.03 5.00
C LEU A 43 -20.10 6.09 5.38
N PHE A 44 -19.36 6.64 4.41
CA PHE A 44 -18.39 7.72 4.67
C PHE A 44 -19.02 9.03 5.16
N LYS A 45 -20.33 9.23 4.96
CA LYS A 45 -21.05 10.43 5.41
C LYS A 45 -21.63 10.28 6.83
N THR A 46 -21.57 9.08 7.41
CA THR A 46 -22.18 8.77 8.70
C THR A 46 -21.59 9.60 9.84
N LYS A 47 -22.45 9.93 10.82
CA LYS A 47 -22.09 10.70 12.02
C LYS A 47 -22.82 10.10 13.22
N SER A 48 -22.44 10.52 14.42
CA SER A 48 -23.16 10.21 15.65
C SER A 48 -23.44 8.71 15.81
N ILE A 49 -24.70 8.30 16.01
CA ILE A 49 -25.07 6.90 16.27
C ILE A 49 -24.80 5.98 15.05
N ASP A 50 -25.00 6.48 13.83
CA ASP A 50 -24.72 5.71 12.61
C ASP A 50 -23.22 5.39 12.48
N PHE A 51 -22.36 6.35 12.82
CA PHE A 51 -20.91 6.13 12.84
C PHE A 51 -20.50 5.12 13.91
N GLN A 52 -21.10 5.17 15.11
CA GLN A 52 -20.83 4.19 16.16
C GLN A 52 -21.27 2.78 15.73
N ALA A 53 -22.42 2.66 15.07
CA ALA A 53 -22.88 1.39 14.52
C ALA A 53 -21.93 0.84 13.45
N LEU A 54 -21.43 1.69 12.54
CA LEU A 54 -20.43 1.34 11.54
C LEU A 54 -19.15 0.78 12.20
N VAL A 55 -18.62 1.45 13.22
CA VAL A 55 -17.42 0.99 13.95
C VAL A 55 -17.63 -0.38 14.59
N LEU A 56 -18.79 -0.60 15.23
CA LEU A 56 -19.11 -1.88 15.86
C LEU A 56 -19.25 -3.02 14.84
N VAL A 57 -19.93 -2.76 13.71
CA VAL A 57 -20.06 -3.74 12.63
C VAL A 57 -18.70 -4.07 12.02
N ALA A 58 -17.86 -3.07 11.79
CA ALA A 58 -16.49 -3.26 11.29
C ALA A 58 -15.65 -4.10 12.25
N ASP A 59 -15.72 -3.84 13.56
CA ASP A 59 -15.00 -4.62 14.56
C ASP A 59 -15.48 -6.08 14.64
N TRP A 60 -16.79 -6.29 14.58
CA TRP A 60 -17.37 -7.63 14.54
C TRP A 60 -16.92 -8.40 13.28
N LEU A 61 -16.93 -7.75 12.11
CA LEU A 61 -16.47 -8.35 10.86
C LEU A 61 -14.98 -8.70 10.93
N ARG A 62 -14.14 -7.79 11.44
CA ARG A 62 -12.72 -8.05 11.69
C ARG A 62 -12.55 -9.26 12.60
N LYS A 63 -13.22 -9.30 13.75
CA LYS A 63 -13.13 -10.40 14.71
C LYS A 63 -13.57 -11.73 14.12
N ARG A 64 -14.66 -11.76 13.35
CA ARG A 64 -15.13 -12.97 12.65
C ARG A 64 -14.11 -13.47 11.61
N ARG A 65 -13.41 -12.56 10.93
CA ARG A 65 -12.45 -12.88 9.87
C ARG A 65 -11.08 -13.33 10.39
N VAL A 66 -10.53 -12.63 11.38
CA VAL A 66 -9.13 -12.81 11.81
C VAL A 66 -8.95 -13.05 13.32
N GLY A 67 -10.04 -13.08 14.09
CA GLY A 67 -9.97 -13.25 15.54
C GLY A 67 -9.41 -12.03 16.26
N ASP A 68 -8.90 -12.24 17.48
CA ASP A 68 -8.39 -11.18 18.36
C ASP A 68 -6.86 -11.05 18.36
N VAL A 69 -6.14 -11.90 17.60
CA VAL A 69 -4.68 -11.83 17.51
C VAL A 69 -4.27 -10.65 16.66
N VAL A 70 -3.54 -9.70 17.25
CA VAL A 70 -2.92 -8.58 16.53
C VAL A 70 -1.50 -8.97 16.11
N THR A 71 -1.24 -8.97 14.81
CA THR A 71 0.09 -9.26 14.24
C THR A 71 0.86 -7.97 13.94
N TYR A 72 2.19 -8.04 13.97
CA TYR A 72 3.06 -6.93 13.59
C TYR A 72 4.29 -7.46 12.83
N VAL A 73 5.01 -6.57 12.15
CA VAL A 73 6.27 -6.86 11.46
C VAL A 73 7.37 -6.00 12.10
N CYS A 74 8.49 -6.62 12.48
CA CYS A 74 9.68 -5.88 12.85
C CYS A 74 10.41 -5.47 11.57
N ASN A 75 10.25 -4.21 11.18
CA ASN A 75 10.67 -3.69 9.89
C ASN A 75 11.76 -2.61 10.02
N ARG A 76 12.66 -2.54 9.04
CA ARG A 76 13.52 -1.38 8.78
C ARG A 76 13.22 -0.77 7.41
N ASN A 77 12.80 0.49 7.41
CA ASN A 77 12.75 1.30 6.18
C ASN A 77 14.16 1.70 5.77
N ILE A 78 14.52 1.46 4.50
CA ILE A 78 15.78 1.88 3.90
C ILE A 78 15.49 2.63 2.62
N ASN A 79 15.75 3.93 2.63
CA ASN A 79 15.67 4.72 1.42
C ASN A 79 17.02 4.69 0.68
N PHE A 80 17.08 4.11 -0.53
CA PHE A 80 18.35 4.00 -1.26
C PHE A 80 18.77 5.30 -1.95
N THR A 81 17.81 6.21 -2.18
CA THR A 81 18.06 7.57 -2.65
C THR A 81 16.90 8.48 -2.27
N ASN A 82 17.18 9.76 -2.03
CA ASN A 82 16.16 10.80 -1.94
C ASN A 82 16.05 11.66 -3.21
N VAL A 83 16.86 11.40 -4.24
CA VAL A 83 16.81 12.15 -5.50
C VAL A 83 15.58 11.74 -6.29
N CYS A 84 14.72 12.71 -6.62
CA CYS A 84 13.49 12.46 -7.38
C CYS A 84 13.09 13.69 -8.20
N TYR A 85 12.82 13.49 -9.49
CA TYR A 85 12.42 14.57 -10.40
C TYR A 85 10.88 14.66 -10.60
N THR A 86 10.09 13.82 -9.92
CA THR A 86 8.62 13.82 -10.06
C THR A 86 7.96 15.10 -9.51
N GLY A 87 8.52 15.70 -8.46
CA GLY A 87 8.04 16.96 -7.88
C GLY A 87 6.63 16.91 -7.29
N CYS A 88 6.30 15.88 -6.50
CA CYS A 88 5.00 15.80 -5.81
C CYS A 88 4.86 16.91 -4.76
N GLY A 89 3.75 17.65 -4.74
CA GLY A 89 3.57 18.82 -3.87
C GLY A 89 3.56 18.51 -2.36
N PHE A 90 3.33 17.24 -2.00
CA PHE A 90 3.26 16.76 -0.62
C PHE A 90 4.55 16.07 -0.14
N CYS A 91 5.53 15.83 -1.02
CA CYS A 91 6.69 15.01 -0.68
C CYS A 91 7.83 15.86 -0.09
N ALA A 92 7.97 15.85 1.23
CA ALA A 92 9.10 16.50 1.90
C ALA A 92 10.44 15.74 1.76
N PHE A 93 10.39 14.48 1.31
CA PHE A 93 11.57 13.61 1.20
C PHE A 93 12.40 13.89 -0.06
N SER A 94 11.77 14.28 -1.18
CA SER A 94 12.48 14.41 -2.45
C SER A 94 13.49 15.56 -2.45
N ARG A 95 14.61 15.33 -3.12
CA ARG A 95 15.64 16.32 -3.44
C ARG A 95 15.94 16.32 -4.93
N LYS A 96 16.39 17.47 -5.44
CA LYS A 96 17.05 17.56 -6.74
C LYS A 96 18.47 17.05 -6.62
N MET A 97 19.08 16.66 -7.74
CA MET A 97 20.42 16.05 -7.74
C MET A 97 21.49 17.03 -7.23
N GLU A 98 21.27 18.34 -7.42
CA GLU A 98 22.19 19.41 -7.01
C GLU A 98 22.01 19.84 -5.54
N ASP A 99 20.96 19.36 -4.88
CA ASP A 99 20.72 19.70 -3.47
C ASP A 99 21.81 19.07 -2.59
N LYS A 100 22.28 19.81 -1.59
CA LYS A 100 23.36 19.33 -0.69
C LYS A 100 22.99 18.06 0.08
N GLU A 101 21.70 17.82 0.28
CA GLU A 101 21.17 16.65 0.99
C GLU A 101 20.90 15.46 0.06
N ALA A 102 21.14 15.61 -1.25
CA ALA A 102 20.95 14.55 -2.23
C ALA A 102 21.94 13.39 -1.98
N TYR A 103 21.43 12.16 -2.03
CA TYR A 103 22.26 10.97 -1.93
C TYR A 103 21.75 9.82 -2.80
N LEU A 104 22.67 8.93 -3.17
CA LEU A 104 22.41 7.61 -3.73
C LEU A 104 23.33 6.63 -3.01
N LEU A 105 22.75 5.69 -2.27
CA LEU A 105 23.49 4.65 -1.57
C LEU A 105 24.02 3.63 -2.57
N LYS A 106 25.15 2.99 -2.29
CA LYS A 106 25.60 1.81 -3.03
C LYS A 106 24.84 0.57 -2.54
N PRO A 107 24.69 -0.48 -3.36
CA PRO A 107 24.06 -1.72 -2.92
C PRO A 107 24.65 -2.32 -1.64
N GLU A 108 25.98 -2.22 -1.48
CA GLU A 108 26.68 -2.66 -0.28
C GLU A 108 26.25 -1.89 0.97
N GLU A 109 26.02 -0.58 0.88
CA GLU A 109 25.57 0.25 2.01
C GLU A 109 24.14 -0.11 2.43
N VAL A 110 23.26 -0.38 1.47
CA VAL A 110 21.90 -0.88 1.74
C VAL A 110 21.96 -2.27 2.37
N GLY A 111 22.83 -3.14 1.86
CA GLY A 111 23.06 -4.46 2.40
C GLY A 111 23.54 -4.43 3.86
N LEU A 112 24.49 -3.55 4.20
CA LEU A 112 24.95 -3.37 5.58
C LEU A 112 23.83 -2.89 6.51
N LYS A 113 22.99 -1.96 6.05
CA LYS A 113 21.81 -1.51 6.83
C LYS A 113 20.80 -2.63 7.04
N ALA A 114 20.62 -3.51 6.05
CA ALA A 114 19.74 -4.67 6.18
C ALA A 114 20.32 -5.73 7.13
N GLU A 115 21.63 -5.95 7.09
CA GLU A 115 22.37 -6.83 8.01
C GLU A 115 22.24 -6.34 9.46
N GLU A 116 22.48 -5.04 9.69
CA GLU A 116 22.30 -4.41 11.00
C GLU A 116 20.89 -4.65 11.54
N ALA A 117 19.86 -4.38 10.71
CA ALA A 117 18.46 -4.58 11.10
C ALA A 117 18.17 -6.06 11.39
N TYR A 118 18.66 -6.97 10.55
CA TYR A 118 18.49 -8.41 10.72
C TYR A 118 19.11 -8.91 12.04
N LEU A 119 20.32 -8.44 12.37
CA LEU A 119 21.00 -8.76 13.63
C LEU A 119 20.26 -8.20 14.86
N GLN A 120 19.48 -7.13 14.69
CA GLN A 120 18.60 -6.56 15.72
C GLN A 120 17.22 -7.24 15.78
N GLY A 121 16.96 -8.28 14.97
CA GLY A 121 15.72 -9.05 14.99
C GLY A 121 14.66 -8.59 13.99
N ALA A 122 14.99 -7.70 13.05
CA ALA A 122 14.08 -7.36 11.97
C ALA A 122 13.80 -8.57 11.06
N THR A 123 12.52 -8.76 10.74
CA THR A 123 12.05 -9.82 9.84
C THR A 123 11.87 -9.32 8.41
N GLU A 124 11.80 -8.00 8.23
CA GLU A 124 11.57 -7.36 6.95
C GLU A 124 12.42 -6.09 6.80
N VAL A 125 12.86 -5.83 5.57
CA VAL A 125 13.28 -4.49 5.13
C VAL A 125 12.31 -3.96 4.09
N CYS A 126 11.89 -2.71 4.27
CA CYS A 126 11.15 -1.98 3.25
C CYS A 126 12.13 -1.06 2.50
N ILE A 127 12.34 -1.32 1.21
CA ILE A 127 13.34 -0.59 0.41
C ILE A 127 12.63 0.25 -0.65
N GLN A 128 12.75 1.56 -0.56
CA GLN A 128 12.13 2.51 -1.49
C GLN A 128 13.09 3.66 -1.79
N GLY A 129 12.78 4.50 -2.75
CA GLY A 129 13.59 5.66 -3.05
C GLY A 129 12.90 6.66 -3.96
N GLY A 130 13.62 7.73 -4.26
CA GLY A 130 13.28 8.60 -5.37
C GLY A 130 13.65 8.00 -6.72
N LEU A 131 13.23 8.67 -7.79
CA LEU A 131 13.56 8.29 -9.16
C LEU A 131 14.88 8.93 -9.57
N HIS A 132 16.00 8.27 -9.25
CA HIS A 132 17.32 8.79 -9.58
C HIS A 132 17.66 8.51 -11.06
N PRO A 133 18.17 9.49 -11.85
CA PRO A 133 18.45 9.33 -13.29
C PRO A 133 19.43 8.21 -13.65
N GLU A 134 20.32 7.84 -12.74
CA GLU A 134 21.30 6.76 -12.93
C GLU A 134 20.80 5.38 -12.45
N VAL A 135 19.66 5.32 -11.78
CA VAL A 135 19.13 4.07 -11.20
C VAL A 135 18.14 3.41 -12.17
N ASP A 136 18.24 2.09 -12.33
CA ASP A 136 17.37 1.26 -13.15
C ASP A 136 17.14 -0.12 -12.51
N VAL A 137 16.51 -1.05 -13.25
CA VAL A 137 16.21 -2.41 -12.76
C VAL A 137 17.45 -3.21 -12.38
N TYR A 138 18.60 -3.02 -13.03
CA TYR A 138 19.81 -3.76 -12.69
C TYR A 138 20.37 -3.31 -11.35
N TYR A 139 20.31 -2.02 -11.06
CA TYR A 139 20.65 -1.51 -9.74
C TYR A 139 19.71 -2.07 -8.66
N TYR A 140 18.40 -2.13 -8.92
CA TYR A 140 17.43 -2.76 -8.01
C TYR A 140 17.72 -4.24 -7.78
N GLU A 141 18.09 -4.98 -8.82
CA GLU A 141 18.45 -6.39 -8.73
C GLU A 141 19.69 -6.61 -7.86
N GLU A 142 20.73 -5.80 -8.06
CA GLU A 142 21.95 -5.85 -7.25
C GLU A 142 21.69 -5.46 -5.79
N LEU A 143 20.79 -4.51 -5.53
CA LEU A 143 20.31 -4.21 -4.18
C LEU A 143 19.71 -5.45 -3.51
N VAL A 144 18.74 -6.09 -4.16
CA VAL A 144 18.06 -7.27 -3.62
C VAL A 144 19.07 -8.40 -3.38
N LYS A 145 19.93 -8.72 -4.36
CA LYS A 145 20.97 -9.75 -4.21
C LYS A 145 21.90 -9.47 -3.04
N THR A 146 22.34 -8.22 -2.88
CA THR A 146 23.25 -7.82 -1.80
C THR A 146 22.59 -7.95 -0.43
N VAL A 147 21.33 -7.51 -0.31
CA VAL A 147 20.52 -7.70 0.90
C VAL A 147 20.35 -9.18 1.23
N LYS A 148 19.98 -10.01 0.24
CA LYS A 148 19.82 -11.46 0.45
C LYS A 148 21.14 -12.16 0.77
N LYS A 149 22.27 -11.67 0.27
CA LYS A 149 23.60 -12.22 0.62
C LYS A 149 23.95 -11.97 2.09
N LYS A 150 23.68 -10.77 2.61
CA LYS A 150 24.03 -10.38 3.99
C LYS A 150 22.97 -10.79 5.02
N ALA A 151 21.70 -10.75 4.65
CA ALA A 151 20.57 -11.14 5.49
C ALA A 151 19.67 -12.17 4.77
N PRO A 152 20.11 -13.44 4.62
CA PRO A 152 19.42 -14.41 3.76
C PRO A 152 17.97 -14.71 4.13
N LYS A 153 17.59 -14.57 5.41
CA LYS A 153 16.24 -14.85 5.90
C LYS A 153 15.33 -13.62 5.95
N ILE A 154 15.85 -12.41 5.74
CA ILE A 154 15.01 -11.21 5.79
C ILE A 154 14.07 -11.18 4.58
N HIS A 155 12.82 -10.79 4.82
CA HIS A 155 11.86 -10.50 3.75
C HIS A 155 12.19 -9.15 3.12
N VAL A 156 12.19 -9.10 1.78
CA VAL A 156 12.48 -7.88 1.03
C VAL A 156 11.17 -7.36 0.45
N HIS A 157 10.62 -6.32 1.10
CA HIS A 157 9.44 -5.59 0.65
C HIS A 157 9.89 -4.31 -0.06
N ALA A 158 10.15 -4.36 -1.37
CA ALA A 158 10.89 -3.29 -2.04
C ALA A 158 10.20 -2.80 -3.31
N PHE A 159 10.44 -1.52 -3.63
CA PHE A 159 10.09 -0.83 -4.87
C PHE A 159 8.59 -0.64 -5.10
N SER A 160 8.16 0.61 -5.18
CA SER A 160 6.80 0.98 -5.59
C SER A 160 6.55 0.67 -7.07
N PRO A 161 5.28 0.56 -7.49
CA PRO A 161 4.93 0.48 -8.92
C PRO A 161 5.55 1.59 -9.78
N MET A 162 5.73 2.80 -9.25
CA MET A 162 6.42 3.90 -9.94
C MET A 162 7.89 3.56 -10.23
N GLU A 163 8.61 3.04 -9.24
CA GLU A 163 10.02 2.67 -9.38
C GLU A 163 10.19 1.51 -10.37
N ILE A 164 9.29 0.52 -10.35
CA ILE A 164 9.30 -0.60 -11.30
C ILE A 164 9.10 -0.11 -12.72
N VAL A 165 8.06 0.71 -12.98
CA VAL A 165 7.79 1.25 -14.32
C VAL A 165 8.93 2.16 -14.79
N TYR A 166 9.44 3.02 -13.91
CA TYR A 166 10.54 3.91 -14.25
C TYR A 166 11.81 3.15 -14.61
N GLY A 167 12.23 2.23 -13.73
CA GLY A 167 13.43 1.45 -13.93
C GLY A 167 13.35 0.58 -15.18
N SER A 168 12.20 -0.04 -15.45
CA SER A 168 12.04 -0.92 -16.61
C SER A 168 12.16 -0.14 -17.92
N ARG A 169 11.53 1.04 -18.00
CA ARG A 169 11.59 1.93 -19.16
C ARG A 169 12.99 2.38 -19.52
N LYS A 170 13.82 2.69 -18.53
CA LYS A 170 15.20 3.14 -18.75
C LYS A 170 16.06 2.15 -19.53
N VAL A 171 15.78 0.86 -19.36
CA VAL A 171 16.54 -0.22 -19.97
C VAL A 171 15.76 -0.98 -21.04
N GLY A 172 14.60 -0.44 -21.46
CA GLY A 172 13.76 -1.05 -22.49
C GLY A 172 13.09 -2.37 -22.10
N LEU A 173 12.98 -2.67 -20.80
CA LEU A 173 12.30 -3.86 -20.30
C LEU A 173 10.81 -3.58 -20.07
N THR A 174 10.01 -4.62 -20.27
CA THR A 174 8.63 -4.66 -19.77
C THR A 174 8.60 -4.73 -18.25
N VAL A 175 7.48 -4.33 -17.65
CA VAL A 175 7.25 -4.48 -16.21
C VAL A 175 7.32 -5.95 -15.79
N GLU A 176 6.83 -6.87 -16.62
CA GLU A 176 6.89 -8.31 -16.33
C GLU A 176 8.32 -8.82 -16.27
N GLU A 177 9.18 -8.45 -17.23
CA GLU A 177 10.59 -8.82 -17.23
C GLU A 177 11.33 -8.24 -16.02
N ALA A 178 11.09 -6.97 -15.70
CA ALA A 178 11.67 -6.34 -14.51
C ALA A 178 11.29 -7.08 -13.23
N LEU A 179 10.01 -7.40 -13.06
CA LEU A 179 9.52 -8.11 -11.87
C LEU A 179 10.04 -9.56 -11.79
N LYS A 180 10.15 -10.28 -12.91
CA LYS A 180 10.76 -11.63 -12.93
C LYS A 180 12.19 -11.59 -12.43
N ARG A 181 12.99 -10.65 -12.95
CA ARG A 181 14.38 -10.45 -12.54
C ARG A 181 14.50 -10.15 -11.04
N LEU A 182 13.68 -9.26 -10.52
CA LEU A 182 13.68 -8.94 -9.09
C LEU A 182 13.24 -10.12 -8.21
N LYS A 183 12.23 -10.88 -8.66
CA LYS A 183 11.80 -12.10 -7.98
C LYS A 183 12.92 -13.14 -7.93
N GLU A 184 13.61 -13.38 -9.05
CA GLU A 184 14.76 -14.28 -9.13
C GLU A 184 15.92 -13.83 -8.23
N ALA A 185 16.13 -12.52 -8.09
CA ALA A 185 17.10 -11.96 -7.15
C ALA A 185 16.72 -12.16 -5.67
N GLY A 186 15.45 -12.46 -5.38
CA GLY A 186 14.94 -12.72 -4.04
C GLY A 186 14.01 -11.64 -3.48
N LEU A 187 13.38 -10.82 -4.33
CA LEU A 187 12.32 -9.91 -3.94
C LEU A 187 11.15 -10.71 -3.34
N GLY A 188 10.70 -10.33 -2.16
CA GLY A 188 9.60 -11.02 -1.47
C GLY A 188 8.23 -10.45 -1.81
N SER A 189 8.09 -9.12 -1.85
CA SER A 189 6.81 -8.44 -2.15
C SER A 189 7.04 -6.98 -2.57
N LEU A 190 6.01 -6.34 -3.13
CA LEU A 190 6.05 -4.92 -3.51
C LEU A 190 5.18 -4.07 -2.57
N PRO A 191 5.69 -2.91 -2.11
CA PRO A 191 4.86 -1.87 -1.49
C PRO A 191 3.81 -1.33 -2.45
N GLY A 192 2.58 -1.17 -1.96
CA GLY A 192 1.45 -0.57 -2.68
C GLY A 192 1.48 0.95 -2.79
N THR A 193 2.62 1.58 -2.56
CA THR A 193 2.77 3.04 -2.58
C THR A 193 2.64 3.60 -4.00
N SER A 194 2.70 4.93 -4.15
CA SER A 194 2.43 5.64 -5.41
C SER A 194 0.99 5.54 -5.94
N ALA A 195 0.10 4.88 -5.19
CA ALA A 195 -1.33 4.89 -5.41
C ALA A 195 -1.95 6.26 -5.12
N GLU A 196 -1.54 6.91 -4.02
CA GLU A 196 -2.11 8.17 -3.52
C GLU A 196 -3.64 8.12 -3.50
N ILE A 197 -4.28 8.82 -4.44
CA ILE A 197 -5.65 8.57 -4.88
C ILE A 197 -5.57 8.05 -6.32
N LEU A 198 -6.21 6.92 -6.62
CA LEU A 198 -6.24 6.34 -7.97
C LEU A 198 -7.29 7.00 -8.88
N VAL A 199 -7.33 8.33 -8.87
CA VAL A 199 -8.22 9.17 -9.67
C VAL A 199 -7.37 10.20 -10.42
N GLU A 200 -7.45 10.22 -11.74
CA GLU A 200 -6.54 11.00 -12.60
C GLU A 200 -6.64 12.51 -12.34
N GLU A 201 -7.84 13.07 -12.14
CA GLU A 201 -8.00 14.50 -11.83
C GLU A 201 -7.31 14.90 -10.52
N VAL A 202 -7.38 14.06 -9.48
CA VAL A 202 -6.68 14.31 -8.20
C VAL A 202 -5.17 14.21 -8.41
N ARG A 203 -4.71 13.18 -9.13
CA ARG A 203 -3.27 12.97 -9.40
C ARG A 203 -2.65 14.10 -10.20
N LYS A 204 -3.37 14.69 -11.15
CA LYS A 204 -2.91 15.86 -11.91
C LYS A 204 -2.62 17.06 -11.01
N GLU A 205 -3.33 17.19 -9.90
CA GLU A 205 -3.14 18.27 -8.94
C GLU A 205 -1.98 17.98 -7.99
N ILE A 206 -1.93 16.79 -7.38
CA ILE A 206 -0.99 16.50 -6.29
C ILE A 206 0.34 15.88 -6.74
N CYS A 207 0.34 15.15 -7.86
CA CYS A 207 1.50 14.39 -8.35
C CYS A 207 1.52 14.19 -9.88
N PRO A 208 1.49 15.27 -10.69
CA PRO A 208 1.34 15.18 -12.14
C PRO A 208 2.44 14.39 -12.86
N GLY A 209 3.63 14.26 -12.25
CA GLY A 209 4.75 13.50 -12.82
C GLY A 209 4.78 12.01 -12.48
N LYS A 210 3.81 11.49 -11.70
CA LYS A 210 3.73 10.06 -11.38
C LYS A 210 3.12 9.27 -12.55
N ILE A 211 3.27 7.95 -12.50
CA ILE A 211 2.58 7.01 -13.38
C ILE A 211 1.05 7.23 -13.33
N THR A 212 0.38 6.88 -14.43
CA THR A 212 -1.09 6.84 -14.51
C THR A 212 -1.66 5.77 -13.58
N VAL A 213 -2.95 5.90 -13.28
CA VAL A 213 -3.73 4.88 -12.55
C VAL A 213 -3.64 3.52 -13.25
N ARG A 214 -3.74 3.55 -14.59
CA ARG A 214 -3.65 2.35 -15.41
C ARG A 214 -2.32 1.62 -15.23
N GLU A 215 -1.20 2.34 -15.32
CA GLU A 215 0.13 1.75 -15.14
C GLU A 215 0.31 1.18 -13.73
N TRP A 216 -0.21 1.86 -12.70
CA TRP A 216 -0.19 1.35 -11.34
C TRP A 216 -0.95 0.01 -11.23
N ILE A 217 -2.18 -0.03 -11.74
CA ILE A 217 -3.03 -1.23 -11.74
C ILE A 217 -2.38 -2.37 -12.55
N GLU A 218 -1.87 -2.07 -13.74
CA GLU A 218 -1.20 -3.05 -14.61
C GLU A 218 0.05 -3.64 -13.93
N THR A 219 0.84 -2.81 -13.24
CA THR A 219 2.02 -3.24 -12.50
C THR A 219 1.64 -4.19 -11.35
N VAL A 220 0.66 -3.81 -10.54
CA VAL A 220 0.18 -4.64 -9.42
C VAL A 220 -0.42 -5.97 -9.92
N LYS A 221 -1.25 -5.93 -10.97
CA LYS A 221 -1.79 -7.15 -11.59
C LYS A 221 -0.69 -8.05 -12.16
N THR A 222 0.34 -7.47 -12.75
CA THR A 222 1.49 -8.22 -13.28
C THR A 222 2.28 -8.89 -12.16
N ALA A 223 2.52 -8.17 -11.06
CA ALA A 223 3.14 -8.75 -9.86
C ALA A 223 2.35 -9.96 -9.34
N HIS A 224 1.02 -9.84 -9.21
CA HIS A 224 0.16 -10.94 -8.74
C HIS A 224 0.19 -12.14 -9.69
N LYS A 225 0.17 -11.93 -11.01
CA LYS A 225 0.32 -13.01 -12.00
C LYS A 225 1.64 -13.76 -11.87
N LEU A 226 2.70 -13.07 -11.45
CA LEU A 226 4.00 -13.66 -11.17
C LEU A 226 4.10 -14.26 -9.76
N GLY A 227 3.03 -14.23 -8.95
CA GLY A 227 3.02 -14.71 -7.58
C GLY A 227 3.80 -13.83 -6.60
N ILE A 228 3.97 -12.54 -6.92
CA ILE A 228 4.55 -11.54 -6.02
C ILE A 228 3.39 -10.87 -5.29
N HIS A 229 3.37 -10.96 -3.97
CA HIS A 229 2.37 -10.29 -3.15
C HIS A 229 2.62 -8.78 -3.12
N THR A 230 1.55 -7.99 -2.98
CA THR A 230 1.64 -6.53 -2.84
C THR A 230 0.74 -6.04 -1.71
N THR A 231 1.02 -4.84 -1.22
CA THR A 231 0.05 -4.06 -0.43
C THR A 231 -0.68 -3.05 -1.34
N SER A 232 -1.62 -2.31 -0.79
CA SER A 232 -2.26 -1.14 -1.43
C SER A 232 -2.44 -0.06 -0.36
N THR A 233 -2.22 1.20 -0.71
CA THR A 233 -2.32 2.33 0.21
C THR A 233 -3.20 3.42 -0.38
N ILE A 234 -3.89 4.17 0.46
CA ILE A 234 -4.58 5.40 0.09
C ILE A 234 -4.04 6.53 0.97
N MET A 235 -3.59 7.64 0.35
CA MET A 235 -3.30 8.88 1.06
C MET A 235 -4.55 9.76 0.94
N TYR A 236 -5.16 10.09 2.08
CA TYR A 236 -6.42 10.83 2.14
C TYR A 236 -6.31 12.01 3.12
N GLY A 237 -7.26 12.93 3.05
CA GLY A 237 -7.32 14.16 3.83
C GLY A 237 -6.67 15.38 3.14
N HIS A 238 -6.68 15.45 1.82
CA HIS A 238 -6.14 16.57 1.04
C HIS A 238 -7.19 17.18 0.08
N VAL A 239 -6.90 17.29 -1.22
CA VAL A 239 -7.76 17.94 -2.25
C VAL A 239 -8.90 17.06 -2.77
N GLU A 240 -8.93 15.79 -2.36
CA GLU A 240 -9.89 14.82 -2.84
C GLU A 240 -11.25 14.93 -2.15
N LYS A 241 -12.26 14.28 -2.71
CA LYS A 241 -13.62 14.21 -2.17
C LYS A 241 -13.92 12.78 -1.74
N LEU A 242 -14.99 12.58 -0.98
CA LEU A 242 -15.41 11.25 -0.51
C LEU A 242 -15.65 10.28 -1.68
N GLU A 243 -16.14 10.77 -2.82
CA GLU A 243 -16.33 9.96 -4.02
C GLU A 243 -15.02 9.39 -4.56
N HIS A 244 -13.89 10.05 -4.31
CA HIS A 244 -12.58 9.59 -4.75
C HIS A 244 -11.98 8.51 -3.83
N TRP A 245 -12.58 8.25 -2.66
CA TRP A 245 -12.15 7.17 -1.76
C TRP A 245 -12.75 5.81 -2.11
N VAL A 246 -13.84 5.79 -2.89
CA VAL A 246 -14.66 4.60 -3.18
C VAL A 246 -14.49 4.09 -4.62
N ILE A 247 -13.25 3.99 -5.09
CA ILE A 247 -12.86 3.71 -6.48
C ILE A 247 -12.36 2.28 -6.71
#